data_AF-A0A7G5GPP6-F1
#
_entry.id   AF-A0A7G5GPP6-F1
#
_cell.length_a   1.000
_cell.length_b   1.000
_cell.length_c   1.000
_cell.angle_alpha   90.00
_cell.angle_beta   90.00
_cell.angle_gamma   90.00
#
_symmetry.space_group_name_H-M   'P 1'
#
loop_
_entity.id
_entity.type
_entity.pdbx_description
1 polymer ?
#
loop_
_entity_poly.entity_id
_entity_poly.type
_entity_poly.pdbx_seq_one_letter_code
_entity_poly.pdbx_strand_id
1 'polypeptide(L)'
;MRLIFLLAFILFSIYVSGQTDKSPSTPFLAVSPTFTQSDSARAELLNQDPVFKKVLSRRISYPPFEVTIRRTKLVYAQFDIDTMGHIQDVIILNPSFDSRIGGRVDDFDVNVKKAIRKLPPLNPRYLGRYTLPVMFIIDDGQTGEILKPTNTIIGFSFGNLLLETIYIKGYYIYVNNPNKGVLKF
;
A
#
# COMPACT_ATOMS: atom_id res chain seq x y z
N MET A 1 39.10 -18.76 52.18
CA MET A 1 38.90 -18.92 50.72
C MET A 1 37.69 -18.11 50.22
N ARG A 2 37.63 -16.80 50.52
CA ARG A 2 36.60 -15.85 50.04
C ARG A 2 37.16 -14.42 50.18
N LEU A 3 38.17 -14.07 49.40
CA LEU A 3 38.76 -12.71 49.47
C LEU A 3 39.47 -12.25 48.18
N ILE A 4 39.14 -12.82 47.01
CA ILE A 4 39.81 -12.46 45.75
C ILE A 4 38.82 -12.02 44.65
N PHE A 5 37.51 -12.28 44.80
CA PHE A 5 36.55 -12.01 43.72
C PHE A 5 35.89 -10.62 43.72
N LEU A 6 36.13 -9.77 44.73
CA LEU A 6 35.41 -8.49 44.84
C LEU A 6 36.16 -7.26 44.33
N LEU A 7 37.42 -7.37 43.92
CA LEU A 7 38.20 -6.23 43.41
C LEU A 7 38.27 -6.13 41.88
N ALA A 8 37.82 -7.16 41.14
CA ALA A 8 37.86 -7.15 39.68
C ALA A 8 36.68 -6.40 39.02
N PHE A 9 35.63 -6.06 39.78
CA PHE A 9 34.42 -5.43 39.22
C PHE A 9 34.42 -3.90 39.27
N ILE A 10 35.32 -3.27 40.05
CA ILE A 10 35.33 -1.81 40.22
C ILE A 10 36.28 -1.12 39.21
N LEU A 11 37.19 -1.85 38.57
CA LEU A 11 38.10 -1.30 37.56
C LEU A 11 37.57 -1.36 36.12
N PHE A 12 36.41 -1.98 35.87
CA PHE A 12 35.80 -2.00 34.53
C PHE A 12 34.79 -0.86 34.28
N SER A 13 34.53 0.00 35.27
CA SER A 13 33.58 1.11 35.15
C SER A 13 34.21 2.45 34.72
N ILE A 14 35.49 2.49 34.34
CA ILE A 14 36.19 3.76 34.00
C ILE A 14 36.66 3.82 32.52
N TYR A 15 36.47 2.78 31.71
CA TYR A 15 37.05 2.73 30.36
C TYR A 15 36.05 2.67 29.21
N VAL A 16 34.95 3.44 29.26
CA VAL A 16 34.15 3.77 28.06
C VAL A 16 33.58 5.18 28.22
N SER A 17 34.45 6.19 28.18
CA SER A 17 34.03 7.57 28.00
C SER A 17 35.03 8.27 27.11
N GLY A 18 34.55 8.79 25.97
CA GLY A 18 35.32 9.70 25.13
C GLY A 18 35.75 9.17 23.77
N GLN A 19 34.81 8.71 22.94
CA GLN A 19 34.96 8.87 21.50
C GLN A 19 33.70 9.54 20.95
N THR A 20 33.68 10.88 21.06
CA THR A 20 32.79 11.70 20.24
C THR A 20 33.35 11.69 18.82
N ASP A 21 33.00 10.66 18.05
CA ASP A 21 33.15 10.70 16.60
C ASP A 21 32.24 11.82 16.09
N LYS A 22 32.82 13.01 15.88
CA LYS A 22 32.27 14.04 15.03
C LYS A 22 32.36 13.55 13.60
N SER A 23 31.50 12.59 13.26
CA SER A 23 31.24 12.23 11.88
C SER A 23 30.78 13.52 11.17
N PRO A 24 31.45 13.96 10.10
CA PRO A 24 31.01 15.12 9.36
C PRO A 24 29.60 14.81 8.85
N SER A 25 28.62 15.55 9.34
CA SER A 25 27.25 15.54 8.83
C SER A 25 27.31 16.02 7.39
N THR A 26 27.51 15.09 6.46
CA THR A 26 27.34 15.35 5.04
C THR A 26 25.91 15.83 4.87
N PRO A 27 25.69 17.01 4.25
CA PRO A 27 24.35 17.43 3.93
C PRO A 27 23.76 16.37 3.02
N PHE A 28 22.76 15.66 3.53
CA PHE A 28 21.95 14.72 2.76
C PHE A 28 21.16 15.57 1.76
N LEU A 29 21.78 15.87 0.61
CA LEU A 29 21.09 16.43 -0.53
C LEU A 29 20.08 15.35 -0.94
N ALA A 30 18.82 15.55 -0.56
CA ALA A 30 17.72 14.71 -0.98
C ALA A 30 17.59 14.84 -2.50
N VAL A 31 18.29 13.97 -3.24
CA VAL A 31 18.13 13.83 -4.67
C VAL A 31 16.71 13.33 -4.87
N SER A 32 15.83 14.25 -5.24
CA SER A 32 14.47 13.88 -5.62
C SER A 32 14.56 12.99 -6.86
N PRO A 33 13.89 11.82 -6.87
CA PRO A 33 13.91 10.94 -8.03
C PRO A 33 13.43 11.73 -9.25
N THR A 34 14.30 11.85 -10.25
CA THR A 34 13.99 12.57 -11.49
C THR A 34 13.23 11.61 -12.40
N PHE A 35 11.92 11.79 -12.52
CA PHE A 35 11.10 11.06 -13.48
C PHE A 35 11.42 11.54 -14.89
N THR A 36 11.82 10.61 -15.76
CA THR A 36 12.09 10.88 -17.16
C THR A 36 10.81 10.79 -17.99
N GLN A 37 10.78 11.40 -19.17
CA GLN A 37 9.66 11.26 -20.10
C GLN A 37 9.41 9.78 -20.49
N SER A 38 10.47 8.97 -20.57
CA SER A 38 10.35 7.53 -20.80
C SER A 38 9.63 6.81 -19.66
N ASP A 39 9.74 7.29 -18.43
CA ASP A 39 9.07 6.71 -17.27
C ASP A 39 7.56 6.90 -17.40
N SER A 40 7.11 8.13 -17.64
CA SER A 40 5.69 8.43 -17.85
C SER A 40 5.09 7.65 -19.03
N ALA A 41 5.84 7.51 -20.13
CA ALA A 41 5.40 6.71 -21.28
C ALA A 41 5.22 5.22 -20.93
N ARG A 42 6.09 4.64 -20.10
CA ARG A 42 5.93 3.25 -19.65
C ARG A 42 4.72 3.04 -18.75
N ALA A 43 4.46 3.98 -17.84
CA ALA A 43 3.25 3.95 -17.01
C ALA A 43 1.99 4.00 -17.88
N GLU A 44 1.97 4.87 -18.89
CA GLU A 44 0.86 4.96 -19.84
C GLU A 44 0.66 3.66 -20.62
N LEU A 45 1.74 3.05 -21.11
CA LEU A 45 1.64 1.77 -21.82
C LEU A 45 1.11 0.64 -20.91
N LEU A 46 1.55 0.58 -19.65
CA LEU A 46 1.03 -0.40 -18.68
C LEU A 46 -0.45 -0.12 -18.34
N ASN A 47 -0.84 1.15 -18.23
CA ASN A 47 -2.25 1.53 -18.05
C ASN A 47 -3.09 1.06 -19.24
N GLN A 48 -2.57 1.09 -20.47
CA GLN A 48 -3.31 0.66 -21.64
C GLN A 48 -3.29 -0.85 -21.87
N ASP A 49 -2.49 -1.60 -21.09
CA ASP A 49 -2.36 -3.04 -21.25
C ASP A 49 -3.68 -3.78 -20.92
N PRO A 50 -4.26 -4.53 -21.87
CA PRO A 50 -5.55 -5.17 -21.68
C PRO A 50 -5.48 -6.33 -20.69
N VAL A 51 -4.33 -7.02 -20.57
CA VAL A 51 -4.15 -8.11 -19.62
C VAL A 51 -4.13 -7.55 -18.21
N PHE A 52 -3.35 -6.49 -17.99
CA PHE A 52 -3.27 -5.78 -16.72
C PHE A 52 -4.67 -5.28 -16.27
N LYS A 53 -5.33 -4.45 -17.10
CA LYS A 53 -6.66 -3.89 -16.78
C LYS A 53 -7.72 -4.96 -16.57
N LYS A 54 -7.81 -5.97 -17.43
CA LYS A 54 -8.86 -7.00 -17.38
C LYS A 54 -8.66 -7.97 -16.22
N VAL A 55 -7.42 -8.35 -15.91
CA VAL A 55 -7.16 -9.27 -14.81
C VAL A 55 -7.39 -8.57 -13.47
N LEU A 56 -6.90 -7.34 -13.28
CA LEU A 56 -7.11 -6.61 -12.03
C LEU A 56 -8.58 -6.29 -11.79
N SER A 57 -9.31 -5.78 -12.79
CA SER A 57 -10.74 -5.47 -12.64
C SER A 57 -11.61 -6.70 -12.30
N ARG A 58 -11.19 -7.90 -12.70
CA ARG A 58 -11.89 -9.16 -12.38
C ARG A 58 -11.49 -9.76 -11.04
N ARG A 59 -10.28 -9.47 -10.56
CA ARG A 59 -9.71 -10.10 -9.36
C ARG A 59 -9.82 -9.23 -8.12
N ILE A 60 -9.81 -7.91 -8.28
CA ILE A 60 -10.04 -6.98 -7.20
C ILE A 60 -11.56 -6.86 -7.06
N SER A 61 -12.07 -7.35 -5.93
CA SER A 61 -13.46 -7.21 -5.57
C SER A 61 -13.56 -6.44 -4.27
N TYR A 62 -14.72 -5.85 -4.03
CA TYR A 62 -15.03 -5.42 -2.68
C TYR A 62 -14.94 -6.63 -1.72
N PRO A 63 -14.24 -6.51 -0.58
CA PRO A 63 -14.29 -7.55 0.43
C PRO A 63 -15.70 -7.67 1.02
N PRO A 64 -16.08 -8.82 1.58
CA PRO A 64 -17.32 -8.95 2.34
C PRO A 64 -17.17 -8.20 3.68
N PHE A 65 -18.17 -7.41 4.06
CA PHE A 65 -18.24 -6.74 5.37
C PHE A 65 -19.66 -6.80 5.93
N GLU A 66 -19.77 -6.62 7.25
CA GLU A 66 -21.05 -6.49 7.92
C GLU A 66 -21.82 -5.30 7.36
N VAL A 67 -23.12 -5.50 7.13
CA VAL A 67 -23.88 -4.56 6.32
C VAL A 67 -24.14 -3.22 7.02
N THR A 68 -23.88 -3.12 8.30
CA THR A 68 -24.06 -1.86 9.04
C THR A 68 -22.96 -0.84 8.74
N ILE A 69 -21.84 -1.23 8.11
CA ILE A 69 -20.66 -0.37 8.00
C ILE A 69 -20.39 -0.01 6.54
N ARG A 70 -20.65 1.24 6.13
CA ARG A 70 -20.24 1.75 4.81
C ARG A 70 -18.75 2.06 4.81
N ARG A 71 -17.92 1.16 4.28
CA ARG A 71 -16.46 1.34 4.24
C ARG A 71 -15.98 1.69 2.84
N THR A 72 -15.57 2.94 2.62
CA THR A 72 -14.81 3.33 1.43
C THR A 72 -13.32 3.30 1.77
N LYS A 73 -12.45 3.02 0.78
CA LYS A 73 -11.00 3.00 1.01
C LYS A 73 -10.20 3.32 -0.25
N LEU A 74 -9.06 4.00 -0.07
CA LEU A 74 -8.05 4.18 -1.11
C LEU A 74 -6.80 3.40 -0.71
N VAL A 75 -6.44 2.39 -1.51
CA VAL A 75 -5.27 1.53 -1.30
C VAL A 75 -4.19 1.92 -2.30
N TYR A 76 -2.97 2.15 -1.83
CA TYR A 76 -1.80 2.34 -2.69
C TYR A 76 -0.94 1.08 -2.64
N ALA A 77 -0.92 0.32 -3.72
CA ALA A 77 -0.11 -0.88 -3.85
C ALA A 77 1.14 -0.59 -4.69
N GLN A 78 2.32 -0.82 -4.13
CA GLN A 78 3.57 -0.79 -4.88
C GLN A 78 3.96 -2.21 -5.30
N PHE A 79 4.50 -2.34 -6.50
CA PHE A 79 5.06 -3.60 -7.00
C PHE A 79 6.15 -3.33 -8.04
N ASP A 80 6.97 -4.34 -8.27
CA ASP A 80 8.02 -4.32 -9.30
C ASP A 80 7.65 -5.30 -10.42
N ILE A 81 7.96 -4.93 -11.66
CA ILE A 81 7.93 -5.83 -12.83
C ILE A 81 9.38 -6.18 -13.16
N ASP A 82 9.69 -7.47 -13.22
CA ASP A 82 11.05 -7.96 -13.51
C ASP A 82 11.34 -8.01 -15.04
N THR A 83 12.56 -8.47 -15.39
CA THR A 83 13.01 -8.59 -16.80
C THR A 83 12.28 -9.68 -17.59
N MET A 84 11.54 -10.55 -16.93
CA MET A 84 10.69 -11.58 -17.54
C MET A 84 9.21 -11.16 -17.55
N GLY A 85 8.88 -9.98 -17.03
CA GLY A 85 7.52 -9.47 -16.92
C GLY A 85 6.75 -9.97 -15.70
N HIS A 86 7.37 -10.68 -14.75
CA HIS A 86 6.70 -11.11 -13.53
C HIS A 86 6.55 -9.97 -12.54
N ILE A 87 5.43 -10.00 -11.82
CA ILE A 87 5.18 -9.10 -10.69
C ILE A 87 5.89 -9.65 -9.44
N GLN A 88 6.63 -8.79 -8.76
CA GLN A 88 7.29 -9.09 -7.47
C GLN A 88 7.16 -7.92 -6.49
N ASP A 89 7.64 -8.13 -5.26
CA ASP A 89 7.78 -7.10 -4.21
C ASP A 89 6.50 -6.29 -3.92
N VAL A 90 5.35 -6.97 -3.99
CA VAL A 90 4.04 -6.34 -3.77
C VAL A 90 3.87 -5.92 -2.31
N ILE A 91 3.83 -4.61 -2.05
CA ILE A 91 3.63 -3.99 -0.74
C ILE A 91 2.49 -2.96 -0.77
N ILE A 92 1.88 -2.70 0.38
CA ILE A 92 0.87 -1.65 0.53
C ILE A 92 1.54 -0.48 1.25
N LEU A 93 1.52 0.71 0.64
CA LEU A 93 2.29 1.87 1.10
C LEU A 93 1.66 2.61 2.29
N ASN A 94 0.35 2.51 2.43
CA ASN A 94 -0.37 3.04 3.58
C ASN A 94 -1.38 1.99 4.05
N PRO A 95 -0.91 0.93 4.71
CA PRO A 95 -1.82 -0.04 5.30
C PRO A 95 -2.67 0.74 6.31
N SER A 96 -3.98 0.64 6.20
CA SER A 96 -4.86 1.34 7.13
C SER A 96 -4.59 0.81 8.53
N PHE A 97 -4.02 1.66 9.39
CA PHE A 97 -3.85 1.36 10.81
C PHE A 97 -5.19 1.50 11.53
N ASP A 98 -6.24 0.78 11.10
CA ASP A 98 -7.34 0.41 12.00
C ASP A 98 -6.92 -0.78 12.90
N SER A 99 -5.63 -0.79 13.24
CA SER A 99 -4.95 -1.74 14.13
C SER A 99 -5.28 -1.51 15.61
N ARG A 100 -6.06 -0.47 15.93
CA ARG A 100 -6.49 -0.15 17.31
C ARG A 100 -7.38 -1.25 17.91
N ILE A 101 -7.89 -2.17 17.09
CA ILE A 101 -8.64 -3.35 17.54
C ILE A 101 -7.93 -4.62 17.01
N GLY A 102 -6.80 -4.99 17.63
CA GLY A 102 -6.29 -6.37 17.57
C GLY A 102 -5.38 -6.76 16.40
N GLY A 103 -4.71 -5.82 15.73
CA GLY A 103 -3.61 -6.15 14.80
C GLY A 103 -4.00 -6.93 13.53
N ARG A 104 -5.27 -6.90 13.12
CA ARG A 104 -5.72 -7.57 11.90
C ARG A 104 -5.33 -6.77 10.66
N VAL A 105 -4.84 -7.48 9.64
CA VAL A 105 -4.62 -6.93 8.30
C VAL A 105 -5.98 -6.64 7.68
N ASP A 106 -6.15 -5.46 7.12
CA ASP A 106 -7.41 -5.04 6.50
C ASP A 106 -7.69 -5.82 5.20
N ASP A 107 -8.92 -6.32 5.05
CA ASP A 107 -9.31 -7.20 3.94
C ASP A 107 -9.19 -6.54 2.55
N PHE A 108 -9.32 -5.20 2.46
CA PHE A 108 -9.07 -4.47 1.21
C PHE A 108 -7.60 -4.61 0.79
N ASP A 109 -6.68 -4.44 1.75
CA ASP A 109 -5.24 -4.53 1.51
C ASP A 109 -4.86 -5.95 1.07
N VAL A 110 -5.42 -6.97 1.75
CA VAL A 110 -5.25 -8.39 1.39
C VAL A 110 -5.78 -8.68 -0.01
N ASN A 111 -6.98 -8.20 -0.35
CA ASN A 111 -7.61 -8.43 -1.64
C ASN A 111 -6.77 -7.83 -2.78
N VAL A 112 -6.40 -6.55 -2.68
CA VAL A 112 -5.56 -5.86 -3.67
C VAL A 112 -4.22 -6.56 -3.85
N LYS A 113 -3.52 -6.85 -2.75
CA LYS A 113 -2.22 -7.54 -2.79
C LYS A 113 -2.31 -8.92 -3.42
N LYS A 114 -3.37 -9.68 -3.10
CA LYS A 114 -3.63 -11.01 -3.68
C LYS A 114 -3.96 -10.93 -5.17
N ALA A 115 -4.71 -9.92 -5.61
CA ALA A 115 -5.05 -9.73 -7.01
C ALA A 115 -3.82 -9.41 -7.86
N ILE A 116 -2.97 -8.48 -7.40
CA ILE A 116 -1.73 -8.06 -8.08
C ILE A 116 -0.76 -9.24 -8.20
N ARG A 117 -0.57 -10.02 -7.12
CA ARG A 117 0.29 -11.23 -7.15
C ARG A 117 -0.20 -12.33 -8.09
N LYS A 118 -1.46 -12.29 -8.52
CA LYS A 118 -2.07 -13.26 -9.42
C LYS A 118 -2.13 -12.77 -10.87
N LEU A 119 -1.46 -11.67 -11.18
CA LEU A 119 -1.25 -11.26 -12.56
C LEU A 119 -0.40 -12.31 -13.28
N PRO A 120 -0.74 -12.68 -14.52
CA PRO A 120 0.17 -13.44 -15.36
C PRO A 120 1.42 -12.58 -15.67
N PRO A 121 2.49 -13.19 -16.19
CA PRO A 121 3.61 -12.43 -16.73
C PRO A 121 3.13 -11.39 -17.74
N LEU A 122 3.57 -10.15 -17.58
CA LEU A 122 3.26 -9.03 -18.46
C LEU A 122 4.35 -8.87 -19.52
N ASN A 123 4.23 -7.87 -20.39
CA ASN A 123 5.29 -7.57 -21.35
C ASN A 123 6.55 -7.07 -20.61
N PRO A 124 7.74 -7.68 -20.82
CA PRO A 124 8.99 -7.22 -20.21
C PRO A 124 9.36 -5.75 -20.47
N ARG A 125 8.77 -5.13 -21.49
CA ARG A 125 8.92 -3.68 -21.75
C ARG A 125 8.39 -2.79 -20.63
N TYR A 126 7.56 -3.35 -19.74
CA TYR A 126 7.07 -2.67 -18.55
C TYR A 126 8.00 -2.87 -17.33
N LEU A 127 9.25 -3.32 -17.52
CA LEU A 127 10.25 -3.40 -16.44
C LEU A 127 10.28 -2.10 -15.64
N GLY A 128 10.10 -2.18 -14.31
CA GLY A 128 10.13 -1.01 -13.44
C GLY A 128 9.35 -1.18 -12.15
N ARG A 129 9.37 -0.12 -11.33
CA ARG A 129 8.64 -0.04 -10.07
C ARG A 129 7.45 0.88 -10.20
N TYR A 130 6.29 0.38 -9.81
CA TYR A 130 5.00 1.04 -10.00
C TYR A 130 4.25 1.20 -8.70
N THR A 131 3.40 2.21 -8.64
CA THR A 131 2.40 2.40 -7.59
C THR A 131 1.02 2.46 -8.24
N LEU A 132 0.14 1.56 -7.82
CA LEU A 132 -1.23 1.45 -8.29
C LEU A 132 -2.20 1.93 -7.19
N PRO A 133 -2.91 3.04 -7.40
CA PRO A 133 -4.03 3.43 -6.57
C PRO A 133 -5.25 2.57 -6.90
N VAL A 134 -5.90 2.02 -5.88
CA VAL A 134 -7.16 1.29 -5.98
C VAL A 134 -8.17 1.95 -5.05
N MET A 135 -9.22 2.52 -5.63
CA MET A 135 -10.26 3.26 -4.92
C MET A 135 -11.54 2.44 -4.83
N PHE A 136 -11.92 2.09 -3.61
CA PHE A 136 -13.18 1.45 -3.26
C PHE A 136 -14.22 2.51 -2.94
N ILE A 137 -15.26 2.60 -3.78
CA ILE A 137 -16.36 3.56 -3.68
C ILE A 137 -17.68 2.84 -3.45
N ILE A 138 -18.63 3.49 -2.78
CA ILE A 138 -19.98 2.93 -2.55
C ILE A 138 -20.99 3.79 -3.31
N ASP A 139 -21.86 3.13 -4.04
CA ASP A 139 -23.11 3.72 -4.55
C ASP A 139 -24.20 3.49 -3.51
N ASP A 140 -24.67 4.57 -2.89
CA ASP A 140 -25.75 4.51 -1.90
C ASP A 140 -27.10 4.50 -2.63
N GLY A 141 -27.73 3.32 -2.69
CA GLY A 141 -29.00 3.14 -3.40
C GLY A 141 -30.18 3.92 -2.79
N GLN A 142 -30.07 4.47 -1.58
CA GLN A 142 -31.14 5.30 -0.99
C GLN A 142 -31.00 6.77 -1.37
N THR A 143 -29.78 7.31 -1.29
CA THR A 143 -29.54 8.74 -1.56
C THR A 143 -29.15 9.01 -3.01
N GLY A 144 -28.70 7.98 -3.74
CA GLY A 144 -28.05 8.12 -5.05
C GLY A 144 -26.64 8.71 -4.96
N GLU A 145 -26.09 8.85 -3.76
CA GLU A 145 -24.77 9.44 -3.54
C GLU A 145 -23.65 8.42 -3.79
N ILE A 146 -22.57 8.86 -4.43
CA ILE A 146 -21.34 8.08 -4.54
C ILE A 146 -20.41 8.47 -3.38
N LEU A 147 -20.32 7.60 -2.38
CA LEU A 147 -19.41 7.75 -1.26
C LEU A 147 -17.99 7.41 -1.72
N LYS A 148 -17.06 8.34 -1.50
CA LYS A 148 -15.63 8.20 -1.80
C LYS A 148 -14.79 8.24 -0.53
N PRO A 149 -13.56 7.68 -0.54
CA PRO A 149 -12.64 7.85 0.58
C PRO A 149 -12.30 9.32 0.77
N THR A 150 -12.46 9.83 1.99
CA THR A 150 -12.14 11.22 2.35
C THR A 150 -10.64 11.44 2.61
N ASN A 151 -9.93 10.38 3.00
CA ASN A 151 -8.50 10.43 3.27
C ASN A 151 -7.73 10.10 2.00
N THR A 152 -7.31 11.13 1.28
CA THR A 152 -6.28 11.03 0.25
C THR A 152 -4.92 11.37 0.86
N ILE A 153 -3.86 10.68 0.45
CA ILE A 153 -2.52 10.98 0.97
C ILE A 153 -2.04 12.26 0.27
N ILE A 154 -2.14 13.39 0.96
CA ILE A 154 -1.59 14.67 0.48
C ILE A 154 -0.08 14.66 0.77
N GLY A 155 0.73 14.85 -0.27
CA GLY A 155 2.18 15.08 -0.12
C GLY A 155 3.08 13.85 -0.12
N PHE A 156 2.60 12.65 -0.47
CA PHE A 156 3.48 11.50 -0.68
C PHE A 156 4.17 11.58 -2.05
N SER A 157 5.49 11.66 -2.05
CA SER A 157 6.28 11.36 -3.25
C SER A 157 6.54 9.87 -3.29
N PHE A 158 5.92 9.18 -4.24
CA PHE A 158 6.02 7.72 -4.33
C PHE A 158 7.41 7.25 -4.78
N GLY A 159 8.25 8.13 -5.33
CA GLY A 159 9.53 7.76 -5.94
C GLY A 159 9.43 6.74 -7.08
N ASN A 160 8.21 6.39 -7.48
CA ASN A 160 7.83 5.29 -8.36
C ASN A 160 6.83 5.79 -9.41
N LEU A 161 6.67 5.02 -10.49
CA LEU A 161 5.71 5.29 -11.55
C LEU A 161 4.27 5.16 -11.03
N LEU A 162 3.54 6.26 -10.98
CA LEU A 162 2.14 6.26 -10.57
C LEU A 162 1.25 5.82 -11.75
N LEU A 163 0.44 4.79 -11.53
CA LEU A 163 -0.53 4.27 -12.49
C LEU A 163 -1.89 4.97 -12.35
N GLU A 164 -2.73 4.79 -13.36
CA GLU A 164 -4.13 5.21 -13.30
C GLU A 164 -4.85 4.53 -12.13
N THR A 165 -5.74 5.27 -11.47
CA THR A 165 -6.53 4.72 -10.37
C THR A 165 -7.55 3.72 -10.90
N ILE A 166 -7.59 2.53 -10.29
CA ILE A 166 -8.66 1.56 -10.53
C ILE A 166 -9.81 1.83 -9.56
N TYR A 167 -11.01 1.98 -10.09
CA TYR A 167 -12.22 2.17 -9.29
C TYR A 167 -12.96 0.85 -9.11
N ILE A 168 -13.20 0.48 -7.85
CA ILE A 168 -13.98 -0.69 -7.47
C ILE A 168 -15.27 -0.20 -6.83
N LYS A 169 -16.40 -0.46 -7.51
CA LYS A 169 -17.72 0.01 -7.10
C LYS A 169 -18.44 -1.08 -6.32
N GLY A 170 -18.86 -0.77 -5.10
CA GLY A 170 -19.82 -1.58 -4.33
C GLY A 170 -21.19 -0.91 -4.33
N TYR A 171 -22.25 -1.69 -4.10
CA TYR A 171 -23.62 -1.19 -4.02
C TYR A 171 -24.20 -1.42 -2.63
N TYR A 172 -24.73 -0.37 -2.03
CA TYR A 172 -25.45 -0.45 -0.76
C TYR A 172 -26.95 -0.35 -1.00
N ILE A 173 -27.68 -1.45 -0.74
CA ILE A 173 -29.13 -1.52 -0.97
C ILE A 173 -29.83 -1.73 0.37
N TYR A 174 -30.90 -1.01 0.63
CA TYR A 174 -31.70 -1.21 1.84
C TYR A 174 -32.71 -2.33 1.57
N VAL A 175 -32.72 -3.35 2.42
CA VAL A 175 -33.87 -4.27 2.47
C VAL A 175 -34.92 -3.60 3.35
N ASN A 176 -36.21 -3.92 3.18
CA ASN A 176 -37.39 -3.27 3.82
C ASN A 176 -37.40 -3.18 5.37
N ASN A 177 -36.28 -3.44 6.04
CA ASN A 177 -36.00 -3.03 7.39
C ASN A 177 -34.92 -1.92 7.35
N PRO A 178 -35.22 -0.67 7.75
CA PRO A 178 -34.26 0.45 7.68
C PRO A 178 -32.97 0.21 8.48
N ASN A 179 -32.96 -0.78 9.38
CA ASN A 179 -31.79 -1.17 10.16
C ASN A 179 -31.00 -2.35 9.55
N LYS A 180 -31.40 -2.86 8.38
CA LYS A 180 -30.72 -3.96 7.67
C LYS A 180 -30.53 -3.61 6.19
N GLY A 181 -29.38 -3.02 5.86
CA GLY A 181 -28.93 -3.00 4.47
C GLY A 181 -28.50 -4.40 4.00
N VAL A 182 -28.32 -4.55 2.69
CA VAL A 182 -27.56 -5.62 2.02
C VAL A 182 -26.58 -4.97 1.04
N LEU A 183 -25.31 -5.34 1.16
CA LEU A 183 -24.30 -4.98 0.16
C LEU A 183 -24.31 -5.98 -0.99
N LYS A 184 -24.28 -5.48 -2.20
CA LYS A 184 -24.09 -6.29 -3.41
C LYS A 184 -22.80 -5.86 -4.10
N PHE A 185 -22.05 -6.84 -4.56
CA PHE A 185 -20.76 -6.68 -5.24
C PHE A 185 -20.84 -7.34 -6.61
#